data_AF-A0A7Y4NHR0-F1
#
_entry.id   AF-A0A7Y4NHR0-F1
#
_cell.length_a   1.000
_cell.length_b   1.000
_cell.length_c   1.000
_cell.angle_alpha   90.00
_cell.angle_beta   90.00
_cell.angle_gamma   90.00
#
_symmetry.space_group_name_H-M   'P 1'
#
loop_
_entity.id
_entity.type
_entity.pdbx_description
1 polymer ?
#
loop_
_entity_poly.entity_id
_entity_poly.type
_entity_poly.pdbx_seq_one_letter_code
_entity_poly.pdbx_strand_id
1 'polypeptide(L)'
;MGPGRKWVGPLVAVPGGGHFRTVIHYGPWQCRPAFMRSCESKCAATGNALMGCIWLADIKMDFEGPVVHAGSRYGVTHCCCNYTPVAPAATRASRSRWNNIRDTFRREWAKRMGAWPSDTGGTPWQGHHVFDLGHGGDPVDWDNVIPLPQDLHQYVTDSYGQCYAGAPPWNGVGVDYPYGE
;
A
#
# COMPACT_ATOMS: atom_id res chain seq x y z
N MET A 1 8.49 -19.06 -3.27
CA MET A 1 7.35 -18.14 -3.08
C MET A 1 6.62 -18.59 -1.82
N GLY A 2 6.74 -17.85 -0.72
CA GLY A 2 6.13 -18.22 0.56
C GLY A 2 4.63 -17.84 0.61
N PRO A 3 3.80 -18.59 1.34
CA PRO A 3 2.42 -18.19 1.65
C PRO A 3 2.47 -16.91 2.49
N GLY A 4 1.80 -15.84 2.04
CA GLY A 4 1.78 -14.54 2.76
C GLY A 4 1.81 -13.29 1.89
N ARG A 5 2.09 -13.40 0.59
CA ARG A 5 2.17 -12.22 -0.30
C ARG A 5 0.85 -11.83 -0.96
N LYS A 6 -0.28 -12.35 -0.50
CA LYS A 6 -1.57 -11.83 -0.93
C LYS A 6 -2.66 -12.01 0.12
N TRP A 7 -3.61 -11.08 0.11
CA TRP A 7 -4.88 -11.19 0.81
C TRP A 7 -6.01 -11.31 -0.21
N VAL A 8 -6.97 -12.17 0.07
CA VAL A 8 -8.18 -12.35 -0.75
C VAL A 8 -9.37 -11.95 0.09
N GLY A 9 -10.05 -10.88 -0.32
CA GLY A 9 -11.27 -10.41 0.30
C GLY A 9 -12.46 -11.33 0.03
N PRO A 10 -13.56 -11.16 0.79
CA PRO A 10 -14.78 -11.91 0.55
C PRO A 10 -15.39 -11.54 -0.80
N LEU A 11 -16.30 -12.39 -1.26
CA LEU A 11 -17.18 -12.05 -2.37
C LEU A 11 -18.19 -11.00 -1.91
N VAL A 12 -18.24 -9.87 -2.63
CA VAL A 12 -19.21 -8.80 -2.40
C VAL A 12 -20.24 -8.83 -3.51
N ALA A 13 -21.49 -9.15 -3.17
CA ALA A 13 -22.58 -9.20 -4.13
C ALA A 13 -22.93 -7.80 -4.65
N VAL A 14 -23.20 -7.70 -5.95
CA VAL A 14 -23.54 -6.42 -6.60
C VAL A 14 -25.04 -6.34 -6.84
N PRO A 15 -25.70 -5.21 -6.52
CA PRO A 15 -27.06 -4.97 -6.93
C PRO A 15 -27.18 -5.08 -8.46
N GLY A 16 -28.03 -5.99 -8.96
CA GLY A 16 -28.16 -6.30 -10.39
C GLY A 16 -27.47 -7.59 -10.84
N GLY A 17 -26.76 -8.28 -9.94
CA GLY A 17 -26.20 -9.61 -10.17
C GLY A 17 -24.68 -9.63 -10.31
N GLY A 18 -24.09 -10.80 -10.02
CA GLY A 18 -22.63 -10.98 -9.98
C GLY A 18 -22.00 -10.59 -8.64
N HIS A 19 -20.68 -10.70 -8.60
CA HIS A 19 -19.88 -10.44 -7.41
C HIS A 19 -18.52 -9.82 -7.73
N PHE A 20 -18.04 -8.97 -6.83
CA PHE A 20 -16.64 -8.53 -6.81
C PHE A 20 -15.82 -9.36 -5.82
N ARG A 21 -14.55 -9.58 -6.17
CA ARG A 21 -13.52 -10.06 -5.26
C ARG A 21 -12.33 -9.12 -5.30
N THR A 22 -11.94 -8.62 -4.14
CA THR A 22 -10.69 -7.87 -3.99
C THR A 22 -9.55 -8.82 -3.68
N VAL A 23 -8.43 -8.71 -4.39
CA VAL A 23 -7.19 -9.42 -4.08
C VAL A 23 -6.07 -8.41 -3.98
N ILE A 24 -5.38 -8.36 -2.84
CA ILE A 24 -4.21 -7.48 -2.68
C ILE A 24 -2.97 -8.36 -2.73
N HIS A 25 -2.10 -8.14 -3.70
CA HIS A 25 -0.76 -8.73 -3.74
C HIS A 25 0.21 -7.75 -3.08
N TYR A 26 1.15 -8.26 -2.29
CA TYR A 26 2.08 -7.44 -1.54
C TYR A 26 3.53 -7.63 -1.98
N GLY A 27 4.24 -6.51 -2.09
CA GLY A 27 5.66 -6.41 -2.42
C GLY A 27 6.57 -6.61 -1.22
N PRO A 28 7.62 -5.77 -1.03
CA PRO A 28 8.01 -4.67 -1.90
C PRO A 28 8.64 -5.17 -3.21
N TRP A 29 8.38 -4.45 -4.30
CA TRP A 29 9.07 -4.65 -5.57
C TRP A 29 9.64 -3.32 -6.05
N GLN A 30 10.63 -3.38 -6.94
CA GLN A 30 11.04 -2.18 -7.68
C GLN A 30 9.87 -1.70 -8.54
N CYS A 31 9.70 -0.38 -8.64
CA CYS A 31 8.66 0.18 -9.47
C CYS A 31 8.94 -0.04 -10.96
N ARG A 32 7.93 -0.52 -11.69
CA ARG A 32 7.95 -0.57 -13.15
C ARG A 32 8.04 0.83 -13.79
N PRO A 33 8.37 0.97 -15.08
CA PRO A 33 8.61 2.28 -15.71
C PRO A 33 7.46 3.28 -15.53
N ALA A 34 6.21 2.82 -15.63
CA ALA A 34 5.04 3.69 -15.47
C ALA A 34 4.90 4.26 -14.04
N PHE A 35 5.27 3.47 -13.03
CA PHE A 35 5.20 3.88 -11.63
C PHE A 35 6.34 4.82 -11.27
N MET A 36 7.55 4.57 -11.79
CA MET A 36 8.66 5.53 -11.68
C MET A 36 8.25 6.91 -12.22
N ARG A 37 7.72 6.98 -13.45
CA ARG A 37 7.25 8.24 -14.05
C ARG A 37 6.13 8.91 -13.24
N SER A 38 5.21 8.13 -12.68
CA SER A 38 4.16 8.68 -11.82
C SER A 38 4.75 9.29 -10.54
N CYS A 39 5.72 8.62 -9.92
CA CYS A 39 6.41 9.15 -8.75
C CYS A 39 7.28 10.36 -9.08
N GLU A 40 7.98 10.38 -10.22
CA GLU A 40 8.71 11.56 -10.71
C GLU A 40 7.78 12.76 -10.83
N SER A 41 6.64 12.59 -11.49
CA SER A 41 5.63 13.64 -11.63
C SER A 41 5.09 14.12 -10.28
N LYS A 42 4.83 13.20 -9.33
CA LYS A 42 4.36 13.55 -7.98
C LYS A 42 5.41 14.34 -7.19
N CYS A 43 6.67 13.91 -7.22
CA CYS A 43 7.76 14.62 -6.55
C CYS A 43 7.94 16.01 -7.18
N ALA A 44 7.99 16.10 -8.51
CA ALA A 44 8.19 17.36 -9.23
C ALA A 44 7.05 18.37 -8.95
N ALA A 45 5.80 17.91 -8.80
CA ALA A 45 4.67 18.76 -8.45
C ALA A 45 4.80 19.45 -7.08
N THR A 46 5.70 18.95 -6.22
CA THR A 46 6.03 19.54 -4.91
C THR A 46 7.41 20.22 -4.88
N GLY A 47 8.08 20.34 -6.03
CA GLY A 47 9.43 20.90 -6.13
C GLY A 47 10.54 19.95 -5.67
N ASN A 48 10.24 18.66 -5.52
CA ASN A 48 11.17 17.65 -5.03
C ASN A 48 11.63 16.74 -6.18
N ALA A 49 12.85 16.20 -6.07
CA ALA A 49 13.36 15.16 -6.95
C ALA A 49 12.93 13.78 -6.45
N LEU A 50 12.65 12.85 -7.37
CA LEU A 50 12.47 11.45 -7.02
C LEU A 50 13.83 10.83 -6.67
N MET A 51 13.91 10.22 -5.49
CA MET A 51 15.08 9.47 -5.02
C MET A 51 14.90 7.97 -5.31
N GLY A 52 13.69 7.45 -5.09
CA GLY A 52 13.38 6.06 -5.37
C GLY A 52 11.89 5.77 -5.32
N CYS A 53 11.49 4.57 -5.75
CA CYS A 53 10.11 4.14 -5.75
C CYS A 53 10.01 2.69 -5.31
N ILE A 54 9.12 2.44 -4.34
CA ILE A 54 8.79 1.09 -3.87
C ILE A 54 7.36 0.79 -4.30
N TRP A 55 7.18 -0.31 -5.02
CA TRP A 55 5.85 -0.85 -5.31
C TRP A 55 5.42 -1.71 -4.13
N LEU A 56 4.53 -1.17 -3.31
CA LEU A 56 4.11 -1.76 -2.04
C LEU A 56 3.09 -2.87 -2.22
N ALA A 57 2.10 -2.63 -3.08
CA ALA A 57 1.00 -3.54 -3.28
C ALA A 57 0.36 -3.38 -4.64
N ASP A 58 -0.39 -4.40 -5.02
CA ASP A 58 -1.25 -4.41 -6.18
C ASP A 58 -2.64 -4.88 -5.78
N ILE A 59 -3.61 -3.99 -5.93
CA ILE A 59 -5.00 -4.24 -5.62
C ILE A 59 -5.70 -4.64 -6.92
N LYS A 60 -6.09 -5.90 -7.02
CA LYS A 60 -6.96 -6.40 -8.08
C LYS A 60 -8.40 -6.40 -7.56
N MET A 61 -9.34 -5.94 -8.37
CA MET A 61 -10.77 -6.09 -8.12
C MET A 61 -11.39 -6.78 -9.33
N ASP A 62 -11.72 -8.05 -9.17
CA ASP A 62 -12.29 -8.89 -10.22
C ASP A 62 -13.80 -8.95 -10.05
N PHE A 63 -14.53 -8.76 -11.13
CA PHE A 63 -15.98 -8.89 -11.24
C PHE A 63 -16.33 -10.13 -12.06
N GLU A 64 -17.23 -10.96 -11.52
CA GLU A 64 -17.86 -12.03 -12.27
C GLU A 64 -19.37 -11.83 -12.24
N GLY A 65 -19.97 -11.64 -13.40
CA GLY A 65 -21.42 -11.55 -13.59
C GLY A 65 -21.93 -12.60 -14.57
N PRO A 66 -23.25 -12.71 -14.77
CA PRO A 66 -23.85 -13.71 -15.65
C PRO A 66 -23.46 -13.56 -17.13
N VAL A 67 -23.04 -12.36 -17.54
CA VAL A 67 -22.73 -12.02 -18.94
C VAL A 67 -21.33 -11.43 -19.11
N VAL A 68 -20.77 -10.81 -18.06
CA VAL A 68 -19.50 -10.07 -18.14
C VAL A 68 -18.56 -10.54 -17.05
N HIS A 69 -17.30 -10.76 -17.43
CA HIS A 69 -16.17 -10.84 -16.54
C HIS A 69 -15.30 -9.61 -16.77
N ALA A 70 -14.99 -8.87 -15.72
CA ALA A 70 -14.19 -7.65 -15.79
C ALA A 70 -13.23 -7.59 -14.61
N GLY A 71 -12.17 -6.80 -14.72
CA GLY A 71 -11.21 -6.64 -13.64
C GLY A 71 -10.51 -5.29 -13.71
N SER A 72 -10.10 -4.79 -12.54
CA SER A 72 -9.21 -3.64 -12.44
C SER A 72 -7.97 -4.00 -11.63
N ARG A 73 -6.87 -3.29 -11.89
CA ARG A 73 -5.61 -3.42 -11.15
C ARG A 73 -5.09 -2.04 -10.81
N TYR A 74 -4.83 -1.80 -9.53
CA TYR A 74 -4.28 -0.56 -9.01
C TYR A 74 -3.00 -0.82 -8.23
N GLY A 75 -1.89 -0.21 -8.67
CA GLY A 75 -0.61 -0.33 -7.99
C GLY A 75 -0.42 0.76 -6.95
N VAL A 76 -0.13 0.34 -5.72
CA VAL A 76 0.19 1.22 -4.59
C VAL A 76 1.70 1.42 -4.54
N THR A 77 2.13 2.67 -4.63
CA THR A 77 3.55 3.04 -4.71
C THR A 77 3.91 4.00 -3.59
N HIS A 78 5.04 3.75 -2.94
CA HIS A 78 5.70 4.69 -2.05
C HIS A 78 6.75 5.45 -2.86
N CYS A 79 6.50 6.73 -3.10
CA CYS A 79 7.42 7.62 -3.81
C CYS A 79 8.37 8.29 -2.82
N CYS A 80 9.64 7.90 -2.82
CA CYS A 80 10.66 8.53 -1.99
C CYS A 80 11.16 9.79 -2.70
N CYS A 81 10.54 10.93 -2.45
CA CYS A 81 11.07 12.22 -2.89
C CYS A 81 12.11 12.73 -1.88
N ASN A 82 12.97 13.68 -2.26
CA ASN A 82 13.95 14.30 -1.37
C ASN A 82 13.33 15.29 -0.34
N TYR A 83 12.22 14.89 0.27
CA TYR A 83 11.51 15.65 1.29
C TYR A 83 12.41 15.95 2.50
N THR A 84 12.22 17.12 3.09
CA THR A 84 12.72 17.38 4.44
C THR A 84 11.87 16.57 5.44
N PRO A 85 12.47 15.73 6.29
CA PRO A 85 11.72 15.02 7.32
C PRO A 85 11.01 15.99 8.27
N VAL A 86 9.80 15.63 8.72
CA VAL A 86 9.11 16.40 9.76
C VAL A 86 9.79 16.21 11.11
N ALA A 87 9.56 17.15 12.03
CA ALA A 87 10.12 17.06 13.37
C ALA A 87 9.71 15.75 14.07
N PRO A 88 10.60 15.08 14.84
CA PRO A 88 10.27 13.83 15.53
C PRO A 88 9.03 13.91 16.44
N ALA A 89 8.75 15.08 17.01
CA ALA A 89 7.55 15.31 17.80
C ALA A 89 6.26 15.22 16.97
N ALA A 90 6.28 15.71 15.72
CA ALA A 90 5.16 15.61 14.80
C ALA A 90 4.92 14.15 14.39
N THR A 91 5.98 13.40 14.08
CA THR A 91 5.86 11.95 13.78
C THR A 91 5.25 11.19 14.95
N ARG A 92 5.66 11.48 16.19
CA ARG A 92 5.07 10.87 17.40
C ARG A 92 3.60 11.22 17.56
N ALA A 93 3.21 12.47 17.32
CA ALA A 93 1.82 12.89 17.36
C ALA A 93 0.97 12.15 16.31
N SER A 94 1.47 11.99 15.08
CA SER A 94 0.80 11.22 14.02
C SER A 94 0.64 9.75 14.39
N ARG A 95 1.68 9.11 14.96
CA ARG A 95 1.59 7.73 15.48
C ARG A 95 0.55 7.59 16.58
N SER A 96 0.48 8.56 17.50
CA SER A 96 -0.55 8.58 18.55
C SER A 96 -1.95 8.65 17.96
N ARG A 97 -2.17 9.54 16.97
CA ARG A 97 -3.45 9.62 16.25
C ARG A 97 -3.86 8.28 15.63
N TRP A 98 -2.96 7.63 14.90
CA TRP A 98 -3.22 6.30 14.32
C TRP A 98 -3.57 5.26 15.40
N ASN A 99 -2.77 5.18 16.47
CA ASN A 99 -2.99 4.22 17.55
C ASN A 99 -4.37 4.38 18.21
N ASN A 100 -4.86 5.61 18.34
CA ASN A 100 -6.15 5.89 18.95
C ASN A 100 -7.35 5.52 18.06
N ILE A 101 -7.16 5.45 16.73
CA ILE A 101 -8.28 5.23 15.79
C ILE A 101 -8.23 3.91 15.02
N ARG A 102 -7.09 3.20 15.02
CA ARG A 102 -6.87 2.03 14.14
C ARG A 102 -7.95 0.97 14.24
N ASP A 103 -8.52 0.74 15.42
CA ASP A 103 -9.57 -0.27 15.59
C ASP A 103 -10.90 0.21 14.97
N THR A 104 -11.20 1.50 15.08
CA THR A 104 -12.34 2.11 14.37
C THR A 104 -12.12 2.09 12.87
N PHE A 105 -10.92 2.46 12.40
CA PHE A 105 -10.56 2.40 10.98
C PHE A 105 -10.79 1.00 10.40
N ARG A 106 -10.31 -0.04 11.09
CA ARG A 106 -10.50 -1.45 10.69
C ARG A 106 -11.97 -1.87 10.63
N ARG A 107 -12.80 -1.40 11.57
CA ARG A 107 -14.25 -1.68 11.55
C ARG A 107 -14.94 -0.99 10.38
N GLU A 108 -14.60 0.26 10.09
CA GLU A 108 -15.16 0.96 8.93
C GLU A 108 -14.69 0.34 7.62
N TRP A 109 -13.42 -0.08 7.54
CA TRP A 109 -12.87 -0.81 6.40
C TRP A 109 -13.68 -2.08 6.14
N ALA A 110 -13.99 -2.82 7.21
CA ALA A 110 -14.75 -4.06 7.13
C ALA A 110 -16.12 -3.91 6.48
N LYS A 111 -16.77 -2.75 6.65
CA LYS A 111 -18.06 -2.46 6.02
C LYS A 111 -17.97 -2.29 4.51
N ARG A 112 -16.80 -1.92 3.98
CA ARG A 112 -16.60 -1.60 2.55
C ARG A 112 -15.90 -2.72 1.79
N MET A 113 -14.88 -3.31 2.40
CA MET A 113 -13.93 -4.21 1.74
C MET A 113 -13.99 -5.64 2.30
N GLY A 114 -14.80 -5.87 3.34
CA GLY A 114 -14.74 -7.10 4.14
C GLY A 114 -13.67 -7.04 5.23
N ALA A 115 -13.65 -8.05 6.10
CA ALA A 115 -12.85 -8.07 7.32
C ALA A 115 -11.39 -7.65 7.07
N TRP A 116 -10.86 -6.80 7.96
CA TRP A 116 -9.45 -6.43 7.94
C TRP A 116 -8.58 -7.69 8.02
N PRO A 117 -7.52 -7.81 7.20
CA PRO A 117 -6.67 -9.00 7.19
C PRO A 117 -6.06 -9.30 8.56
N SER A 118 -5.92 -10.59 8.88
CA SER A 118 -5.31 -11.07 10.10
C SER A 118 -4.46 -12.32 9.85
N ASP A 119 -3.50 -12.56 10.73
CA ASP A 119 -2.76 -13.81 10.76
C ASP A 119 -3.68 -14.97 11.16
N THR A 120 -3.25 -16.21 10.96
CA THR A 120 -4.02 -17.42 11.30
C THR A 120 -4.51 -17.44 12.76
N GLY A 121 -3.79 -16.79 13.67
CA GLY A 121 -4.17 -16.63 15.09
C GLY A 121 -5.16 -15.50 15.39
N GLY A 122 -5.65 -14.78 14.39
CA GLY A 122 -6.60 -13.68 14.54
C GLY A 122 -5.96 -12.32 14.84
N THR A 123 -4.64 -12.23 14.96
CA THR A 123 -3.92 -10.96 15.12
C THR A 123 -4.11 -10.09 13.87
N PRO A 124 -4.70 -8.90 13.98
CA PRO A 124 -4.90 -8.03 12.82
C PRO A 124 -3.56 -7.56 12.24
N TRP A 125 -3.47 -7.54 10.92
CA TRP A 125 -2.33 -6.98 10.19
C TRP A 125 -2.12 -5.50 10.52
N GLN A 126 -0.89 -5.02 10.30
CA GLN A 126 -0.53 -3.62 10.54
C GLN A 126 -1.15 -2.72 9.49
N GLY A 127 -1.52 -1.50 9.90
CA GLY A 127 -1.85 -0.43 8.94
C GLY A 127 -0.56 0.27 8.54
N HIS A 128 -0.19 0.11 7.27
CA HIS A 128 1.00 0.68 6.70
C HIS A 128 0.69 1.99 5.99
N HIS A 129 1.45 3.04 6.30
CA HIS A 129 1.31 4.35 5.67
C HIS A 129 2.06 4.42 4.34
N VAL A 130 1.32 4.63 3.23
CA VAL A 130 1.85 4.67 1.85
C VAL A 130 2.70 5.92 1.60
N PHE A 131 2.33 7.03 2.21
CA PHE A 131 3.16 8.19 2.44
C PHE A 131 3.49 8.21 3.92
N ASP A 132 4.76 8.07 4.28
CA ASP A 132 5.14 7.81 5.65
C ASP A 132 4.97 9.03 6.56
N LEU A 133 4.75 8.76 7.84
CA LEU A 133 4.52 9.79 8.85
C LEU A 133 5.76 10.68 9.11
N GLY A 134 6.95 10.21 8.77
CA GLY A 134 8.21 10.94 8.89
C GLY A 134 8.39 12.01 7.82
N HIS A 135 7.63 11.95 6.72
CA HIS A 135 7.63 12.97 5.68
C HIS A 135 6.28 13.69 5.53
N GLY A 136 5.37 13.52 6.50
CA GLY A 136 4.12 14.28 6.58
C GLY A 136 2.86 13.55 6.11
N GLY A 137 2.92 12.23 5.93
CA GLY A 137 1.74 11.42 5.65
C GLY A 137 0.65 11.57 6.70
N ASP A 138 -0.61 11.69 6.25
CA ASP A 138 -1.74 11.75 7.18
C ASP A 138 -1.95 10.35 7.81
N PRO A 139 -1.91 10.23 9.14
CA PRO A 139 -2.01 8.94 9.81
C PRO A 139 -3.37 8.24 9.69
N VAL A 140 -4.42 8.95 9.25
CA VAL A 140 -5.80 8.45 9.26
C VAL A 140 -6.52 8.60 7.91
N ASP A 141 -5.82 9.09 6.89
CA ASP A 141 -6.36 9.15 5.54
C ASP A 141 -6.55 7.73 4.97
N TRP A 142 -7.73 7.52 4.39
CA TRP A 142 -8.12 6.23 3.80
C TRP A 142 -7.26 5.84 2.63
N ASP A 143 -6.81 6.81 1.85
CA ASP A 143 -5.95 6.57 0.69
C ASP A 143 -4.47 6.41 1.08
N ASN A 144 -4.14 6.65 2.35
CA ASN A 144 -2.79 6.56 2.87
C ASN A 144 -2.53 5.27 3.67
N VAL A 145 -3.50 4.39 3.89
CA VAL A 145 -3.32 3.21 4.75
C VAL A 145 -3.68 1.91 4.04
N ILE A 146 -2.74 0.96 4.00
CA ILE A 146 -2.97 -0.41 3.51
C ILE A 146 -2.66 -1.45 4.58
N PRO A 147 -3.37 -2.59 4.63
CA PRO A 147 -3.01 -3.68 5.53
C PRO A 147 -1.73 -4.39 5.07
N LEU A 148 -0.75 -4.59 5.95
CA LEU A 148 0.43 -5.43 5.71
C LEU A 148 0.64 -6.46 6.84
N PRO A 149 1.02 -7.71 6.51
CA PRO A 149 1.55 -8.67 7.48
C PRO A 149 2.71 -8.06 8.28
N GLN A 150 2.89 -8.47 9.53
CA GLN A 150 3.87 -7.86 10.44
C GLN A 150 5.31 -7.92 9.90
N ASP A 151 5.73 -9.08 9.40
CA ASP A 151 7.06 -9.29 8.83
C ASP A 151 7.29 -8.38 7.62
N LEU A 152 6.29 -8.28 6.76
CA LEU A 152 6.34 -7.45 5.58
C LEU A 152 6.31 -5.96 5.90
N HIS A 153 5.48 -5.54 6.85
CA HIS A 153 5.44 -4.16 7.33
C HIS A 153 6.81 -3.70 7.83
N GLN A 154 7.51 -4.57 8.58
CA GLN A 154 8.86 -4.29 9.06
C GLN A 154 9.84 -4.18 7.88
N TYR A 155 9.84 -5.16 6.99
CA TYR A 155 10.75 -5.19 5.83
C TYR A 155 10.61 -3.96 4.92
N VAL A 156 9.37 -3.52 4.66
CA VAL A 156 9.11 -2.30 3.89
C VAL A 156 9.63 -1.07 4.63
N THR A 157 9.35 -0.94 5.94
CA THR A 157 9.79 0.20 6.74
C THR A 157 11.31 0.32 6.75
N ASP A 158 12.03 -0.79 6.89
CA ASP A 158 13.50 -0.82 6.87
C ASP A 158 14.08 -0.42 5.51
N SER A 159 13.31 -0.61 4.43
CA SER A 159 13.71 -0.25 3.06
C SER A 159 13.65 1.26 2.80
N TYR A 160 12.90 2.03 3.59
CA TYR A 160 12.68 3.46 3.36
C TYR A 160 13.97 4.28 3.43
N GLY A 161 14.87 3.95 4.37
CA GLY A 161 16.15 4.66 4.48
C GLY A 161 16.96 4.61 3.18
N GLN A 162 17.04 3.44 2.54
CA GLN A 162 17.73 3.27 1.26
C GLN A 162 17.00 4.00 0.13
N CYS A 163 15.67 3.93 0.11
CA CYS A 163 14.85 4.56 -0.92
C CYS A 163 14.95 6.10 -0.89
N TYR A 164 14.86 6.70 0.29
CA TYR A 164 15.06 8.15 0.48
C TYR A 164 16.51 8.59 0.23
N ALA A 165 17.49 7.71 0.42
CA ALA A 165 18.88 7.97 0.06
C ALA A 165 19.16 7.88 -1.45
N GLY A 166 18.16 7.50 -2.27
CA GLY A 166 18.32 7.28 -3.71
C GLY A 166 19.26 6.12 -4.03
N ALA A 167 19.29 5.12 -3.14
CA ALA A 167 20.17 3.96 -3.28
C ALA A 167 19.48 2.79 -3.99
N PRO A 168 20.25 1.91 -4.66
CA PRO A 168 19.73 0.64 -5.16
C PRO A 168 19.11 -0.21 -4.04
N PRO A 169 18.09 -1.04 -4.35
CA PRO A 169 17.50 -1.23 -5.68
C PRO A 169 16.44 -0.19 -6.05
N TRP A 170 16.03 0.68 -5.12
CA TRP A 170 14.82 1.51 -5.23
C TRP A 170 14.95 2.69 -6.20
N ASN A 171 16.18 3.07 -6.55
CA ASN A 171 16.46 4.04 -7.61
C ASN A 171 16.44 3.45 -9.03
N GLY A 172 16.19 2.14 -9.15
CA GLY A 172 16.15 1.40 -10.41
C GLY A 172 14.73 1.00 -10.82
N VAL A 173 14.55 0.76 -12.11
CA VAL A 173 13.30 0.30 -12.70
C VAL A 173 13.17 -1.22 -12.55
N GLY A 174 12.01 -1.68 -12.08
CA GLY A 174 11.64 -3.09 -11.96
C GLY A 174 10.89 -3.67 -13.16
N VAL A 175 10.50 -4.94 -13.05
CA VAL A 175 9.66 -5.66 -14.03
C VAL A 175 8.18 -5.27 -13.92
N ASP A 176 7.41 -5.50 -14.98
CA ASP A 176 5.97 -5.16 -15.00
C ASP A 176 5.08 -6.13 -14.19
N TYR A 177 5.53 -7.37 -13.96
CA TYR A 177 4.75 -8.44 -13.30
C TYR A 177 5.59 -9.20 -12.26
N PRO A 178 5.90 -8.60 -11.10
CA PRO A 178 6.89 -9.13 -10.17
C PRO A 178 6.40 -10.28 -9.30
N TYR A 179 5.12 -10.67 -9.42
CA TYR A 179 4.51 -11.79 -8.69
C TYR A 179 3.78 -12.79 -9.60
N GLY A 180 4.04 -12.73 -10.91
CA GLY A 180 3.32 -13.51 -11.93
C GLY A 180 2.07 -12.79 -12.46
N GLU A 181 1.37 -13.43 -13.39
CA GLU A 181 0.08 -12.97 -13.93
C GLU A 181 -1.10 -13.50 -13.09
#